data_AF-A0A3S0QTQ1-F1
#
_entry.id   AF-A0A3S0QTQ1-F1
#
_cell.length_a   1.000
_cell.length_b   1.000
_cell.length_c   1.000
_cell.angle_alpha   90.00
_cell.angle_beta   90.00
_cell.angle_gamma   90.00
#
_symmetry.space_group_name_H-M   'P 1'
#
loop_
_entity.id
_entity.type
_entity.pdbx_description
1 polymer ?
#
loop_
_entity_poly.entity_id
_entity_poly.type
_entity_poly.pdbx_seq_one_letter_code
_entity_poly.pdbx_strand_id
1 'polypeptide(L)'
;MKKLNSILFLVAGIAAYAQPSITRSAIERINIPVTFKAGDVALTATPGPSGANVNWDFSAYAGANTSTSTMNVCPGEANCFRFPEANRITKPTLSDTYDFVSITDTEARMLGTYAGVGLGDITMTYTDPLIDFKFPATYLQQFTDNYQISTTGGTGSSAETGQVDYTADAYGTITTPTGTYSNVLRIKE
;
A
#
# COMPACT_ATOMS: atom_id res chain seq x y z
N MET A 1 10.85 68.98 2.24
CA MET A 1 11.57 67.80 2.78
C MET A 1 10.57 66.65 2.90
N LYS A 2 10.57 65.72 1.93
CA LYS A 2 9.64 64.58 1.89
C LYS A 2 10.20 63.46 2.77
N LYS A 3 9.46 63.07 3.82
CA LYS A 3 9.83 61.95 4.70
C LYS A 3 9.44 60.65 3.99
N LEU A 4 10.44 59.83 3.65
CA LEU A 4 10.26 58.50 3.08
C LEU A 4 10.12 57.52 4.26
N ASN A 5 8.91 57.03 4.53
CA ASN A 5 8.69 55.96 5.50
C ASN A 5 9.11 54.63 4.87
N SER A 6 10.22 54.05 5.33
CA SER A 6 10.60 52.67 4.99
C SER A 6 9.79 51.69 5.83
N ILE A 7 8.91 50.93 5.18
CA ILE A 7 8.23 49.76 5.77
C ILE A 7 9.14 48.56 5.52
N LEU A 8 9.75 48.05 6.59
CA LEU A 8 10.54 46.82 6.57
C LEU A 8 9.58 45.62 6.66
N PHE A 9 9.34 44.94 5.55
CA PHE A 9 8.62 43.65 5.55
C PHE A 9 9.54 42.56 6.09
N LEU A 10 9.26 42.10 7.31
CA LEU A 10 9.88 40.92 7.90
C LEU A 10 9.26 39.68 7.23
N VAL A 11 9.90 39.16 6.19
CA VAL A 11 9.55 37.85 5.61
C VAL A 11 10.05 36.78 6.59
N ALA A 12 9.21 36.41 7.56
CA ALA A 12 9.42 35.18 8.31
C ALA A 12 9.24 34.01 7.32
N GLY A 13 10.37 33.40 6.93
CA GLY A 13 10.36 32.22 6.07
C GLY A 13 9.64 31.07 6.78
N ILE A 14 8.38 30.86 6.42
CA ILE A 14 7.68 29.63 6.77
C ILE A 14 8.41 28.53 6.02
N ALA A 15 9.17 27.70 6.74
CA ALA A 15 9.67 26.44 6.20
C ALA A 15 8.43 25.56 5.96
N ALA A 16 7.84 25.69 4.78
CA ALA A 16 6.78 24.79 4.33
C ALA A 16 7.43 23.43 4.12
N TYR A 17 7.27 22.51 5.08
CA TYR A 17 7.54 21.11 4.83
C TYR A 17 6.59 20.66 3.74
N ALA A 18 7.13 20.38 2.56
CA ALA A 18 6.34 19.83 1.47
C ALA A 18 5.80 18.47 1.94
N GLN A 19 4.47 18.34 2.01
CA GLN A 19 3.82 17.07 2.34
C GLN A 19 4.26 16.00 1.34
N PRO A 20 4.46 14.75 1.78
CA PRO A 20 4.84 13.68 0.86
C PRO A 20 3.72 13.43 -0.16
N SER A 21 4.15 13.14 -1.39
CA SER A 21 3.30 12.70 -2.48
C SER A 21 3.77 11.31 -2.88
N ILE A 22 2.99 10.30 -2.49
CA ILE A 22 3.32 8.90 -2.75
C ILE A 22 2.78 8.54 -4.13
N THR A 23 3.67 8.24 -5.06
CA THR A 23 3.30 7.82 -6.41
C THR A 23 3.40 6.31 -6.53
N ARG A 24 2.89 5.76 -7.65
CA ARG A 24 3.06 4.35 -8.04
C ARG A 24 4.48 3.81 -7.80
N SER A 25 5.51 4.62 -8.04
CA SER A 25 6.92 4.21 -7.88
C SER A 25 7.28 3.79 -6.45
N ALA A 26 6.49 4.18 -5.43
CA ALA A 26 6.71 3.78 -4.05
C ALA A 26 6.39 2.30 -3.80
N ILE A 27 5.39 1.75 -4.51
CA ILE A 27 4.94 0.37 -4.35
C ILE A 27 5.49 -0.55 -5.45
N GLU A 28 5.77 0.00 -6.63
CA GLU A 28 6.16 -0.80 -7.79
C GLU A 28 7.66 -1.10 -7.77
N ARG A 29 8.02 -2.29 -7.31
CA ARG A 29 9.40 -2.80 -7.26
C ARG A 29 9.56 -4.06 -8.10
N ILE A 30 9.60 -3.88 -9.41
CA ILE A 30 9.65 -4.97 -10.38
C ILE A 30 10.95 -5.76 -10.29
N ASN A 31 10.81 -7.09 -10.23
CA ASN A 31 11.90 -8.06 -10.19
C ASN A 31 12.85 -7.87 -8.98
N ILE A 32 12.40 -7.16 -7.94
CA ILE A 32 13.15 -6.97 -6.71
C ILE A 32 12.43 -7.75 -5.60
N PRO A 33 13.04 -8.79 -5.03
CA PRO A 33 12.49 -9.48 -3.87
C PRO A 33 12.30 -8.51 -2.70
N VAL A 34 11.11 -8.49 -2.11
CA VAL A 34 10.80 -7.72 -0.91
C VAL A 34 10.50 -8.67 0.23
N THR A 35 11.21 -8.49 1.34
CA THR A 35 11.03 -9.30 2.55
C THR A 35 10.20 -8.53 3.57
N PHE A 36 9.07 -9.11 3.93
CA PHE A 36 8.19 -8.65 4.99
C PHE A 36 8.43 -9.47 6.24
N LYS A 37 8.36 -8.79 7.39
CA LYS A 37 8.32 -9.46 8.69
C LYS A 37 6.96 -9.20 9.32
N ALA A 38 6.30 -10.27 9.73
CA ALA A 38 4.98 -10.25 10.34
C ALA A 38 5.00 -11.03 11.65
N GLY A 39 4.14 -10.67 12.57
CA GLY A 39 4.00 -11.36 13.85
C GLY A 39 3.00 -10.63 14.73
N ASP A 40 2.61 -11.31 15.80
CA ASP A 40 1.68 -10.73 16.75
C ASP A 40 2.29 -9.49 17.40
N VAL A 41 1.46 -8.45 17.44
CA VAL A 41 1.81 -7.19 18.05
C VAL A 41 1.33 -7.24 19.51
N ALA A 42 2.18 -6.85 20.45
CA ALA A 42 1.77 -6.74 21.86
C ALA A 42 0.51 -5.86 21.96
N LEU A 43 -0.49 -6.27 22.76
CA LEU A 43 -1.76 -5.55 22.87
C LEU A 43 -1.62 -4.10 23.37
N THR A 44 -0.46 -3.75 23.92
CA THR A 44 -0.11 -2.39 24.37
C THR A 44 0.41 -1.49 23.26
N ALA A 45 0.67 -2.02 22.06
CA ALA A 45 1.08 -1.21 20.93
C ALA A 45 -0.05 -0.30 20.51
N THR A 46 0.30 0.93 20.14
CA THR A 46 -0.66 1.86 19.55
C THR A 46 -0.18 2.23 18.15
N PRO A 47 -1.10 2.52 17.21
CA PRO A 47 -0.73 3.00 15.88
C PRO A 47 -0.11 4.41 15.89
N GLY A 48 0.00 5.05 17.07
CA GLY A 48 0.45 6.42 17.24
C GLY A 48 -0.57 7.48 16.80
N PRO A 49 -0.27 8.78 17.02
CA PRO A 49 -1.19 9.86 16.70
C PRO A 49 -1.35 10.05 15.18
N SER A 50 -2.46 10.68 14.79
CA SER A 50 -2.66 11.22 13.44
C SER A 50 -2.01 12.59 13.29
N GLY A 51 -1.92 13.10 12.06
CA GLY A 51 -1.50 14.48 11.80
C GLY A 51 -0.23 14.64 10.96
N ALA A 52 0.23 15.88 10.88
CA ALA A 52 1.42 16.26 10.13
C ALA A 52 2.70 16.09 10.95
N ASN A 53 3.77 15.64 10.30
CA ASN A 53 5.12 15.48 10.88
C ASN A 53 5.15 14.60 12.14
N VAL A 54 4.43 13.48 12.08
CA VAL A 54 4.39 12.52 13.19
C VAL A 54 5.63 11.64 13.19
N ASN A 55 6.15 11.34 14.38
CA ASN A 55 7.20 10.34 14.55
C ASN A 55 6.58 9.06 15.13
N TRP A 56 6.71 7.96 14.39
CA TRP A 56 6.35 6.62 14.85
C TRP A 56 7.60 5.80 15.14
N ASP A 57 7.66 5.19 16.31
CA ASP A 57 8.75 4.29 16.68
C ASP A 57 8.23 2.87 16.88
N PHE A 58 8.54 2.02 15.90
CA PHE A 58 8.31 0.58 15.91
C PHE A 58 9.64 -0.19 15.87
N SER A 59 10.75 0.40 16.33
CA SER A 59 12.08 -0.24 16.35
C SER A 59 12.12 -1.56 17.12
N ALA A 60 11.23 -1.74 18.10
CA ALA A 60 11.09 -2.97 18.87
C ALA A 60 10.34 -4.10 18.13
N TYR A 61 9.68 -3.81 17.00
CA TYR A 61 8.86 -4.79 16.26
C TYR A 61 9.68 -5.63 15.29
N ALA A 62 10.33 -6.67 15.80
CA ALA A 62 11.16 -7.55 14.99
C ALA A 62 10.38 -8.39 13.96
N GLY A 63 9.12 -8.77 14.27
CA GLY A 63 8.31 -9.69 13.48
C GLY A 63 8.88 -11.12 13.48
N ALA A 64 8.14 -12.10 14.00
CA ALA A 64 8.64 -13.47 14.14
C ALA A 64 8.69 -14.23 12.81
N ASN A 65 7.76 -13.95 11.91
CA ASN A 65 7.59 -14.63 10.64
C ASN A 65 8.18 -13.79 9.52
N THR A 66 8.88 -14.44 8.60
CA THR A 66 9.46 -13.79 7.42
C THR A 66 8.80 -14.34 6.17
N SER A 67 8.31 -13.45 5.31
CA SER A 67 7.80 -13.79 3.99
C SER A 67 8.53 -12.95 2.96
N THR A 68 9.05 -13.58 1.92
CA THR A 68 9.64 -12.87 0.78
C THR A 68 8.74 -13.07 -0.42
N SER A 69 8.43 -11.99 -1.13
CA SER A 69 7.70 -12.04 -2.38
C SER A 69 8.41 -11.22 -3.45
N THR A 70 8.13 -11.56 -4.70
CA THR A 70 8.63 -10.81 -5.86
C THR A 70 7.44 -10.40 -6.71
N MET A 71 7.40 -9.13 -7.10
CA MET A 71 6.47 -8.61 -8.09
C MET A 71 7.14 -8.66 -9.47
N ASN A 72 6.46 -9.27 -10.44
CA ASN A 72 6.88 -9.38 -11.82
C ASN A 72 5.86 -8.70 -12.75
N VAL A 73 6.24 -8.49 -14.02
CA VAL A 73 5.38 -7.89 -15.04
C VAL A 73 4.48 -8.95 -15.66
N CYS A 74 3.21 -8.60 -15.86
CA CYS A 74 2.31 -9.31 -16.77
C CYS A 74 2.07 -8.47 -18.04
N PRO A 75 1.97 -9.12 -19.23
CA PRO A 75 2.27 -10.53 -19.47
C PRO A 75 3.78 -10.81 -19.36
N GLY A 76 4.15 -12.01 -18.91
CA GLY A 76 5.56 -12.40 -18.72
C GLY A 76 5.75 -13.67 -17.87
N GLU A 77 4.82 -13.93 -16.96
CA GLU A 77 4.83 -15.12 -16.09
C GLU A 77 3.78 -16.15 -16.51
N ALA A 78 4.02 -17.41 -16.14
CA ALA A 78 3.19 -18.55 -16.54
C ALA A 78 1.71 -18.43 -16.12
N ASN A 79 1.40 -17.75 -15.01
CA ASN A 79 0.02 -17.59 -14.52
C ASN A 79 -0.66 -16.29 -14.97
N CYS A 80 0.01 -15.40 -15.72
CA CYS A 80 -0.58 -14.12 -16.15
C CYS A 80 -1.86 -14.30 -17.00
N PHE A 81 -2.03 -15.45 -17.68
CA PHE A 81 -3.23 -15.70 -18.49
C PHE A 81 -4.52 -15.77 -17.68
N ARG A 82 -4.43 -15.99 -16.35
CA ARG A 82 -5.61 -16.13 -15.47
C ARG A 82 -6.35 -14.80 -15.27
N PHE A 83 -5.63 -13.69 -15.31
CA PHE A 83 -6.17 -12.34 -15.15
C PHE A 83 -5.61 -11.45 -16.27
N PRO A 84 -6.26 -11.42 -17.46
CA PRO A 84 -5.75 -10.69 -18.62
C PRO A 84 -5.59 -9.17 -18.43
N GLU A 85 -6.33 -8.59 -17.49
CA GLU A 85 -6.24 -7.16 -17.14
C GLU A 85 -5.09 -6.85 -16.17
N ALA A 86 -4.46 -7.88 -15.60
CA ALA A 86 -3.33 -7.70 -14.70
C ALA A 86 -2.10 -7.26 -15.47
N ASN A 87 -1.46 -6.21 -14.99
CA ASN A 87 -0.14 -5.83 -15.48
C ASN A 87 0.96 -6.21 -14.50
N ARG A 88 0.64 -6.66 -13.28
CA ARG A 88 1.60 -7.24 -12.34
C ARG A 88 1.07 -8.53 -11.74
N ILE A 89 2.03 -9.37 -11.36
CA ILE A 89 1.82 -10.59 -10.58
C ILE A 89 2.82 -10.62 -9.44
N THR A 90 2.36 -10.93 -8.23
CA THR A 90 3.21 -11.07 -7.05
C THR A 90 3.14 -12.48 -6.53
N LYS A 91 4.30 -13.11 -6.28
CA LYS A 91 4.38 -14.47 -5.75
C LYS A 91 5.27 -14.52 -4.49
N PRO A 92 4.78 -15.03 -3.36
CA PRO A 92 5.64 -15.41 -2.22
C PRO A 92 6.59 -16.55 -2.59
N THR A 93 7.84 -16.50 -2.11
CA THR A 93 8.87 -17.52 -2.42
C THR A 93 8.48 -18.93 -1.97
N LEU A 94 7.77 -19.04 -0.84
CA LEU A 94 7.44 -20.30 -0.19
C LEU A 94 5.97 -20.71 -0.35
N SER A 95 5.20 -20.01 -1.18
CA SER A 95 3.80 -20.35 -1.45
C SER A 95 3.53 -20.43 -2.95
N ASP A 96 2.64 -21.33 -3.36
CA ASP A 96 2.11 -21.36 -4.72
C ASP A 96 0.84 -20.51 -4.82
N THR A 97 0.95 -19.26 -4.36
CA THR A 97 -0.10 -18.25 -4.37
C THR A 97 0.36 -17.06 -5.19
N TYR A 98 -0.52 -16.49 -5.99
CA TYR A 98 -0.23 -15.42 -6.93
C TYR A 98 -1.29 -14.35 -6.79
N ASP A 99 -0.89 -13.13 -6.47
CA ASP A 99 -1.77 -11.97 -6.48
C ASP A 99 -1.60 -11.22 -7.80
N PHE A 100 -2.72 -10.80 -8.38
CA PHE A 100 -2.79 -10.15 -9.68
C PHE A 100 -3.35 -8.75 -9.50
N VAL A 101 -2.59 -7.76 -9.95
CA VAL A 101 -2.97 -6.35 -9.79
C VAL A 101 -2.81 -5.58 -11.10
N SER A 102 -3.61 -4.52 -11.22
CA SER A 102 -3.48 -3.50 -12.26
C SER A 102 -2.95 -2.22 -11.63
N ILE A 103 -1.72 -1.83 -11.98
CA ILE A 103 -1.07 -0.62 -11.45
C ILE A 103 -0.87 0.38 -12.58
N THR A 104 -1.45 1.56 -12.45
CA THR A 104 -1.27 2.70 -13.34
C THR A 104 -0.70 3.89 -12.57
N ASP A 105 -0.48 5.01 -13.25
CA ASP A 105 -0.01 6.23 -12.59
C ASP A 105 -1.12 6.90 -11.74
N THR A 106 -2.37 6.43 -11.83
CA THR A 106 -3.52 6.98 -11.11
C THR A 106 -4.05 6.04 -10.02
N GLU A 107 -3.86 4.73 -10.14
CA GLU A 107 -4.37 3.77 -9.14
C GLU A 107 -3.66 2.41 -9.19
N ALA A 108 -3.72 1.69 -8.07
CA ALA A 108 -3.45 0.25 -7.99
C ALA A 108 -4.75 -0.46 -7.60
N ARG A 109 -5.09 -1.53 -8.31
CA ARG A 109 -6.30 -2.32 -8.10
C ARG A 109 -5.98 -3.80 -7.98
N MET A 110 -6.59 -4.47 -7.02
CA MET A 110 -6.57 -5.91 -6.86
C MET A 110 -7.60 -6.56 -7.79
N LEU A 111 -7.13 -7.47 -8.64
CA LEU A 111 -7.97 -8.18 -9.61
C LEU A 111 -8.30 -9.60 -9.14
N GLY A 112 -7.42 -10.20 -8.36
CA GLY A 112 -7.64 -11.54 -7.84
C GLY A 112 -6.39 -12.24 -7.35
N THR A 113 -6.62 -13.41 -6.79
CA THR A 113 -5.59 -14.30 -6.26
C THR A 113 -5.81 -15.69 -6.84
N TYR A 114 -4.73 -16.36 -7.21
CA TYR A 114 -4.73 -17.77 -7.56
C TYR A 114 -3.87 -18.55 -6.56
N ALA A 115 -4.41 -19.63 -6.02
CA ALA A 115 -3.67 -20.62 -5.23
C ALA A 115 -3.62 -21.94 -5.99
N GLY A 116 -2.42 -22.50 -6.16
CA GLY A 116 -2.18 -23.68 -6.99
C GLY A 116 -2.85 -24.96 -6.50
N VAL A 117 -2.70 -26.03 -7.28
CA VAL A 117 -3.32 -27.34 -7.02
C VAL A 117 -3.01 -27.93 -5.65
N GLY A 118 -1.80 -27.72 -5.12
CA GLY A 118 -1.42 -28.15 -3.78
C GLY A 118 -2.16 -27.43 -2.65
N LEU A 119 -2.82 -26.32 -2.98
CA LEU A 119 -3.63 -25.49 -2.10
C LEU A 119 -5.13 -25.56 -2.45
N GLY A 120 -5.54 -26.52 -3.28
CA GLY A 120 -6.94 -26.73 -3.67
C GLY A 120 -7.36 -26.11 -5.00
N ASP A 121 -6.43 -25.56 -5.79
CA ASP A 121 -6.71 -24.93 -7.09
C ASP A 121 -7.79 -23.85 -6.99
N ILE A 122 -7.55 -22.89 -6.10
CA ILE A 122 -8.51 -21.85 -5.73
C ILE A 122 -8.25 -20.59 -6.54
N THR A 123 -9.29 -20.03 -7.14
CA THR A 123 -9.25 -18.71 -7.79
C THR A 123 -10.23 -17.78 -7.10
N MET A 124 -9.71 -16.69 -6.55
CA MET A 124 -10.45 -15.54 -6.06
C MET A 124 -10.39 -14.45 -7.11
N THR A 125 -11.54 -13.98 -7.58
CA THR A 125 -11.65 -12.95 -8.61
C THR A 125 -12.41 -11.77 -8.03
N TYR A 126 -11.81 -10.57 -8.11
CA TYR A 126 -12.55 -9.35 -7.85
C TYR A 126 -13.37 -9.00 -9.09
N THR A 127 -14.67 -9.29 -9.06
CA THR A 127 -15.60 -8.95 -10.15
C THR A 127 -15.93 -7.46 -10.18
N ASP A 128 -15.78 -6.80 -9.03
CA ASP A 128 -15.61 -5.35 -8.88
C ASP A 128 -14.26 -5.14 -8.16
N PRO A 129 -13.18 -4.74 -8.88
CA PRO A 129 -11.82 -4.62 -8.35
C PRO A 129 -11.71 -3.72 -7.12
N LEU A 130 -11.07 -4.22 -6.06
CA LEU A 130 -10.71 -3.40 -4.91
C LEU A 130 -9.60 -2.42 -5.29
N ILE A 131 -9.81 -1.14 -5.00
CA ILE A 131 -8.79 -0.10 -5.18
C ILE A 131 -7.88 -0.10 -3.93
N ASP A 132 -6.66 -0.62 -4.05
CA ASP A 132 -5.67 -0.61 -2.97
C ASP A 132 -5.09 0.79 -2.74
N PHE A 133 -4.84 1.53 -3.83
CA PHE A 133 -4.25 2.88 -3.76
C PHE A 133 -4.75 3.78 -4.89
N LYS A 134 -4.94 5.08 -4.58
CA LYS A 134 -5.10 6.15 -5.57
C LYS A 134 -3.87 7.04 -5.58
N PHE A 135 -3.27 7.24 -6.76
CA PHE A 135 -2.04 7.99 -6.93
C PHE A 135 -2.27 9.37 -7.59
N PRO A 136 -1.45 10.38 -7.23
CA PRO A 136 -0.58 10.38 -6.04
C PRO A 136 -1.41 10.34 -4.75
N ALA A 137 -0.96 9.54 -3.77
CA ALA A 137 -1.54 9.53 -2.45
C ALA A 137 -0.93 10.65 -1.61
N THR A 138 -1.78 11.45 -0.98
CA THR A 138 -1.39 12.65 -0.22
C THR A 138 -2.11 12.70 1.12
N TYR A 139 -1.53 13.41 2.09
CA TYR A 139 -2.16 13.67 3.37
C TYR A 139 -3.57 14.27 3.21
N LEU A 140 -4.52 13.79 4.02
CA LEU A 140 -5.96 14.09 3.99
C LEU A 140 -6.72 13.61 2.75
N GLN A 141 -6.10 12.84 1.85
CA GLN A 141 -6.85 12.13 0.82
C GLN A 141 -7.79 11.12 1.47
N GLN A 142 -9.03 11.09 0.98
CA GLN A 142 -10.05 10.16 1.41
C GLN A 142 -10.81 9.64 0.20
N PHE A 143 -11.19 8.36 0.25
CA PHE A 143 -12.14 7.78 -0.70
C PHE A 143 -12.79 6.54 -0.09
N THR A 144 -13.96 6.22 -0.60
CA THR A 144 -14.68 4.99 -0.30
C THR A 144 -14.63 4.11 -1.54
N ASP A 145 -14.46 2.82 -1.34
CA ASP A 145 -14.49 1.82 -2.39
C ASP A 145 -15.45 0.70 -2.04
N ASN A 146 -16.28 0.29 -3.01
CA ASN A 146 -17.08 -0.93 -2.91
C ASN A 146 -16.42 -1.98 -3.79
N TYR A 147 -16.39 -3.22 -3.36
CA TYR A 147 -15.77 -4.30 -4.11
C TYR A 147 -16.61 -5.58 -4.03
N GLN A 148 -16.38 -6.47 -4.98
CA GLN A 148 -17.05 -7.76 -5.04
C GLN A 148 -16.05 -8.85 -5.39
N ILE A 149 -16.08 -9.94 -4.64
CA ILE A 149 -15.21 -11.11 -4.79
C ILE A 149 -16.07 -12.32 -5.16
N SER A 150 -15.60 -13.11 -6.10
CA SER A 150 -16.07 -14.46 -6.34
C SER A 150 -14.92 -15.44 -6.16
N THR A 151 -15.13 -16.48 -5.35
CA THR A 151 -14.15 -17.54 -5.12
C THR A 151 -14.64 -18.84 -5.72
N THR A 152 -13.74 -19.58 -6.38
CA THR A 152 -14.00 -20.90 -6.95
C THR A 152 -12.83 -21.85 -6.66
N GLY A 153 -13.10 -23.14 -6.52
CA GLY A 153 -12.08 -24.17 -6.27
C GLY A 153 -12.16 -24.79 -4.88
N GLY A 154 -11.18 -25.64 -4.53
CA GLY A 154 -11.12 -26.37 -3.26
C GLY A 154 -12.20 -27.46 -3.15
N THR A 155 -13.47 -27.05 -3.01
CA THR A 155 -14.68 -27.90 -3.00
C THR A 155 -15.97 -27.12 -3.29
N GLY A 156 -15.92 -25.85 -3.72
CA GLY A 156 -17.14 -25.05 -3.90
C GLY A 156 -16.91 -23.66 -4.48
N SER A 157 -17.95 -22.83 -4.46
CA SER A 157 -17.90 -21.43 -4.83
C SER A 157 -18.59 -20.54 -3.81
N SER A 158 -18.09 -19.31 -3.66
CA SER A 158 -18.70 -18.27 -2.84
C SER A 158 -18.65 -16.93 -3.56
N ALA A 159 -19.48 -16.00 -3.10
CA ALA A 159 -19.45 -14.61 -3.54
C ALA A 159 -19.62 -13.70 -2.32
N GLU A 160 -18.86 -12.63 -2.29
CA GLU A 160 -18.80 -11.67 -1.19
C GLU A 160 -18.79 -10.25 -1.76
N THR A 161 -19.35 -9.30 -1.02
CA THR A 161 -19.31 -7.87 -1.33
C THR A 161 -18.84 -7.13 -0.10
N GLY A 162 -18.03 -6.09 -0.27
CA GLY A 162 -17.54 -5.28 0.83
C GLY A 162 -17.40 -3.81 0.46
N GLN A 163 -17.09 -3.02 1.48
CA GLN A 163 -16.82 -1.59 1.39
C GLN A 163 -15.62 -1.28 2.27
N VAL A 164 -14.72 -0.43 1.79
CA VAL A 164 -13.56 0.09 2.55
C VAL A 164 -13.55 1.61 2.49
N ASP A 165 -13.28 2.25 3.63
CA ASP A 165 -13.13 3.70 3.74
C ASP A 165 -11.66 4.05 3.98
N TYR A 166 -11.01 4.62 2.97
CA TYR A 166 -9.61 5.02 3.02
C TYR A 166 -9.47 6.44 3.55
N THR A 167 -8.57 6.64 4.52
CA THR A 167 -8.17 7.96 5.00
C THR A 167 -6.66 8.03 5.20
N ALA A 168 -5.98 8.90 4.43
CA ALA A 168 -4.58 9.23 4.62
C ALA A 168 -4.41 10.23 5.78
N ASP A 169 -4.45 9.72 7.01
CA ASP A 169 -4.68 10.54 8.22
C ASP A 169 -3.41 11.08 8.88
N ALA A 170 -2.22 10.75 8.39
CA ALA A 170 -0.97 11.26 8.92
C ALA A 170 0.21 11.14 7.95
N TYR A 171 1.23 11.97 8.14
CA TYR A 171 2.53 11.80 7.49
C TYR A 171 3.68 12.11 8.45
N GLY A 172 4.86 11.55 8.18
CA GLY A 172 6.06 11.88 8.94
C GLY A 172 7.20 10.90 8.79
N THR A 173 7.76 10.46 9.92
CA THR A 173 8.93 9.57 9.99
C THR A 173 8.59 8.31 10.79
N ILE A 174 8.95 7.15 10.25
CA ILE A 174 8.80 5.85 10.92
C ILE A 174 10.16 5.22 11.17
N THR A 175 10.42 4.78 12.39
CA THR A 175 11.57 3.96 12.75
C THR A 175 11.11 2.52 12.91
N THR A 176 11.75 1.60 12.20
CA THR A 176 11.56 0.15 12.30
C THR A 176 12.90 -0.51 12.66
N PRO A 177 12.94 -1.83 12.93
CA PRO A 177 14.22 -2.50 13.17
C PRO A 177 15.18 -2.46 11.98
N THR A 178 14.69 -2.19 10.77
CA THR A 178 15.51 -2.14 9.55
C THR A 178 16.01 -0.74 9.21
N GLY A 179 15.51 0.29 9.89
CA GLY A 179 15.97 1.66 9.71
C GLY A 179 14.91 2.72 10.00
N THR A 180 15.28 3.96 9.73
CA THR A 180 14.38 5.12 9.83
C THR A 180 14.03 5.62 8.44
N TYR A 181 12.73 5.80 8.18
CA TYR A 181 12.19 6.18 6.89
C TYR A 181 11.38 7.47 7.06
N SER A 182 11.83 8.55 6.42
CA SER A 182 11.12 9.83 6.35
C SER A 182 10.15 9.85 5.17
N ASN A 183 9.27 10.86 5.14
CA ASN A 183 8.31 11.10 4.05
C ASN A 183 7.33 9.93 3.84
N VAL A 184 6.91 9.29 4.94
CA VAL A 184 5.91 8.22 4.90
C VAL A 184 4.50 8.78 5.11
N LEU A 185 3.52 8.11 4.50
CA LEU A 185 2.09 8.41 4.62
C LEU A 185 1.43 7.24 5.35
N ARG A 186 0.59 7.54 6.36
CA ARG A 186 -0.26 6.54 7.01
C ARG A 186 -1.64 6.57 6.36
N ILE A 187 -2.10 5.41 5.93
CA ILE A 187 -3.44 5.19 5.39
C ILE A 187 -4.19 4.30 6.39
N LYS A 188 -5.41 4.69 6.70
CA LYS A 188 -6.36 3.91 7.50
C LYS A 188 -7.45 3.38 6.57
N GLU A 189 -7.82 2.13 6.80
CA GLU A 189 -8.84 1.33 6.08
C GLU A 189 -9.82 0.72 7.08
#